data_AF-A0A5C5YSY0-F1
#
_entry.id   AF-A0A5C5YSY0-F1
#
_cell.length_a   1.000
_cell.length_b   1.000
_cell.length_c   1.000
_cell.angle_alpha   90.00
_cell.angle_beta   90.00
_cell.angle_gamma   90.00
#
_symmetry.space_group_name_H-M   'P 1'
#
loop_
_entity.id
_entity.type
_entity.pdbx_description
1 polymer ?
#
loop_
_entity_poly.entity_id
_entity_poly.type
_entity_poly.pdbx_seq_one_letter_code
_entity_poly.pdbx_strand_id
1 'polypeptide(L)'
;MPVTRLLAATQLLALTAVIPIGAAEPSATEGPSTTTVYRAGQDGYHTYRIPTLIRATNGDLLAFAEGRKNGQADDGDIDIVLKRSSDGGTSWSDQQVLQDEWDAPTSDVFFGNPTPVVDSSDPDHPGRVWLVFTRNAQRFFTSHSDDHGRTWSDRFEITPQVADPDWKWCVPGPVHAIQLTSGPRAGRLVIPCDHRSRSTDGWGSHLIYSDDHGQSWQIGARETTELSSPLHPNECFALELPDGRLYINTRDQHGSDPATRAVTYSEDAGDSFVGPFQPDRLLRSPVVQNSAITLQDDDGPLILYSGPSHANKRVGLMLRISRDNGASWSRHCVISPGTAAYSDLTPLDNNRVGLIYETGESLYDEIVFCSFELSELEWADGAY
;
A
#
# COMPACT_ATOMS: atom_id res chain seq x y z
N MET A 1 37.17 -93.56 4.06
CA MET A 1 37.49 -92.26 3.45
C MET A 1 36.55 -91.21 4.03
N PRO A 2 37.03 -90.26 4.84
CA PRO A 2 36.25 -89.07 5.17
C PRO A 2 36.89 -87.80 4.62
N VAL A 3 35.98 -86.87 4.30
CA VAL A 3 36.14 -85.66 3.50
C VAL A 3 36.56 -84.48 4.38
N THR A 4 37.54 -83.72 3.89
CA THR A 4 38.01 -82.44 4.44
C THR A 4 36.94 -81.35 4.26
N ARG A 5 36.63 -80.58 5.31
CA ARG A 5 35.84 -79.33 5.20
C ARG A 5 36.62 -78.15 5.75
N LEU A 6 36.79 -77.15 4.89
CA LEU A 6 37.40 -75.84 5.12
C LEU A 6 36.46 -74.96 5.97
N LEU A 7 37.02 -74.26 6.97
CA LEU A 7 36.34 -73.16 7.68
C LEU A 7 36.51 -71.85 6.91
N ALA A 8 35.42 -71.17 6.62
CA ALA A 8 35.40 -69.79 6.15
C ALA A 8 35.05 -68.86 7.32
N ALA A 9 35.92 -67.90 7.61
CA ALA A 9 35.70 -66.86 8.61
C ALA A 9 34.92 -65.70 7.98
N THR A 10 33.82 -65.29 8.61
CA THR A 10 33.01 -64.14 8.19
C THR A 10 33.35 -62.95 9.10
N GLN A 11 33.90 -61.88 8.54
CA GLN A 11 34.12 -60.61 9.22
C GLN A 11 32.81 -59.82 9.30
N LEU A 12 32.49 -59.32 10.50
CA LEU A 12 31.33 -58.48 10.77
C LEU A 12 31.77 -57.00 10.63
N LEU A 13 31.32 -56.29 9.60
CA LEU A 13 31.43 -54.83 9.52
C LEU A 13 30.26 -54.20 10.31
N ALA A 14 30.60 -53.41 11.34
CA ALA A 14 29.63 -52.57 12.03
C ALA A 14 29.43 -51.26 11.25
N LEU A 15 28.23 -51.04 10.72
CA LEU A 15 27.81 -49.76 10.15
C LEU A 15 27.37 -48.83 11.30
N THR A 16 28.12 -47.76 11.56
CA THR A 16 27.68 -46.65 12.41
C THR A 16 26.74 -45.75 11.60
N ALA A 17 25.45 -45.77 11.94
CA ALA A 17 24.47 -44.84 11.37
C ALA A 17 24.74 -43.43 11.91
N VAL A 18 25.15 -42.52 11.04
CA VAL A 18 25.17 -41.08 11.32
C VAL A 18 23.73 -40.59 11.17
N ILE A 19 23.08 -40.24 12.28
CA ILE A 19 21.78 -39.57 12.24
C ILE A 19 22.06 -38.11 11.85
N PRO A 20 21.51 -37.62 10.71
CA PRO A 20 21.60 -36.20 10.41
C PRO A 20 20.80 -35.44 11.47
N ILE A 21 21.46 -34.54 12.18
CA ILE A 21 20.79 -33.53 13.00
C ILE A 21 20.02 -32.65 12.01
N GLY A 22 18.70 -32.84 11.93
CA GLY A 22 17.84 -31.96 11.16
C GLY A 22 18.00 -30.54 11.69
N ALA A 23 18.29 -29.60 10.80
CA ALA A 23 18.10 -28.19 11.11
C ALA A 23 16.63 -28.03 11.49
N ALA A 24 16.36 -27.50 12.68
CA ALA A 24 15.00 -27.14 13.06
C ALA A 24 14.49 -26.15 12.01
N GLU A 25 13.35 -26.46 11.38
CA GLU A 25 12.62 -25.45 10.62
C GLU A 25 12.34 -24.27 11.56
N PRO A 26 12.54 -23.02 11.13
CA PRO A 26 12.17 -21.88 11.95
C PRO A 26 10.71 -22.02 12.33
N SER A 27 10.44 -21.98 13.63
CA SER A 27 9.08 -21.91 14.17
C SER A 27 8.36 -20.79 13.43
N ALA A 28 7.30 -21.11 12.69
CA ALA A 28 6.43 -20.09 12.11
C ALA A 28 5.85 -19.32 13.29
N THR A 29 6.38 -18.13 13.54
CA THR A 29 5.82 -17.25 14.55
C THR A 29 4.50 -16.74 14.01
N GLU A 30 3.43 -17.03 14.76
CA GLU A 30 2.09 -16.59 14.37
C GLU A 30 2.12 -15.07 14.34
N GLY A 31 1.85 -14.49 13.16
CA GLY A 31 1.72 -13.06 12.99
C GLY A 31 0.58 -12.48 13.84
N PRO A 32 0.43 -11.15 13.89
CA PRO A 32 -0.66 -10.50 14.61
C PRO A 32 -2.02 -11.08 14.24
N SER A 33 -2.92 -11.19 15.23
CA SER A 33 -4.30 -11.61 14.97
C SER A 33 -4.98 -10.68 13.98
N THR A 34 -5.68 -11.26 13.01
CA THR A 34 -6.34 -10.52 11.93
C THR A 34 -7.87 -10.55 12.08
N THR A 35 -8.51 -9.51 11.56
CA THR A 35 -9.97 -9.41 11.38
C THR A 35 -10.27 -9.20 9.92
N THR A 36 -11.15 -10.02 9.33
CA THR A 36 -11.62 -9.81 7.95
C THR A 36 -12.49 -8.54 7.88
N VAL A 37 -12.11 -7.59 7.03
CA VAL A 37 -12.88 -6.36 6.79
C VAL A 37 -13.82 -6.56 5.60
N TYR A 38 -13.27 -7.08 4.51
CA TYR A 38 -14.01 -7.41 3.30
C TYR A 38 -13.73 -8.84 2.86
N ARG A 39 -14.76 -9.52 2.37
CA ARG A 39 -14.68 -10.91 1.89
C ARG A 39 -15.32 -11.02 0.53
N ALA A 40 -14.62 -11.63 -0.42
CA ALA A 40 -15.13 -11.91 -1.75
C ALA A 40 -16.48 -12.65 -1.69
N GLY A 41 -17.42 -12.26 -2.56
CA GLY A 41 -18.77 -12.82 -2.62
C GLY A 41 -19.74 -12.32 -1.53
N GLN A 42 -19.36 -11.33 -0.73
CA GLN A 42 -20.22 -10.71 0.29
C GLN A 42 -20.65 -9.29 -0.09
N ASP A 43 -21.72 -8.82 0.55
CA ASP A 43 -22.28 -7.46 0.44
C ASP A 43 -22.56 -7.00 -1.01
N GLY A 44 -22.78 -7.95 -1.93
CA GLY A 44 -23.12 -7.69 -3.33
C GLY A 44 -21.95 -7.67 -4.31
N TYR A 45 -20.72 -7.95 -3.89
CA TYR A 45 -19.53 -7.85 -4.73
C TYR A 45 -18.80 -9.17 -4.88
N HIS A 46 -18.32 -9.45 -6.09
CA HIS A 46 -17.51 -10.62 -6.36
C HIS A 46 -16.14 -10.53 -5.66
N THR A 47 -15.46 -9.39 -5.77
CA THR A 47 -14.12 -9.19 -5.21
C THR A 47 -13.96 -7.81 -4.63
N TYR A 48 -13.19 -7.71 -3.55
CA TYR A 48 -12.71 -6.43 -3.02
C TYR A 48 -11.22 -6.27 -3.29
N ARG A 49 -10.80 -5.08 -3.72
CA ARG A 49 -9.41 -4.77 -4.04
C ARG A 49 -9.05 -3.37 -3.53
N ILE A 50 -7.76 -3.04 -3.56
CA ILE A 50 -7.21 -1.71 -3.33
C ILE A 50 -7.59 -1.19 -1.93
N PRO A 51 -7.24 -1.93 -0.86
CA PRO A 51 -7.51 -1.50 0.50
C PRO A 51 -6.74 -0.22 0.80
N THR A 52 -7.40 0.69 1.50
CA THR A 52 -6.78 1.93 1.98
C THR A 52 -7.33 2.23 3.37
N LEU A 53 -6.45 2.65 4.28
CA LEU A 53 -6.77 2.77 5.69
C LEU A 53 -6.28 4.11 6.23
N ILE A 54 -7.18 4.85 6.86
CA ILE A 54 -6.83 6.04 7.65
C ILE A 54 -7.50 5.99 9.01
N ARG A 55 -6.90 6.70 9.96
CA ARG A 55 -7.51 7.00 11.25
C ARG A 55 -8.04 8.43 11.24
N ALA A 56 -9.35 8.57 11.44
CA ALA A 56 -9.98 9.88 11.62
C ALA A 56 -9.58 10.52 12.96
N THR A 57 -9.75 11.83 13.10
CA THR A 57 -9.32 12.59 14.29
C THR A 57 -10.06 12.20 15.58
N ASN A 58 -11.25 11.61 15.48
CA ASN A 58 -11.97 11.04 16.62
C ASN A 58 -11.47 9.65 17.04
N GLY A 59 -10.49 9.09 16.32
CA GLY A 59 -9.90 7.79 16.56
C GLY A 59 -10.55 6.63 15.80
N ASP A 60 -11.65 6.85 15.07
CA ASP A 60 -12.28 5.83 14.24
C ASP A 60 -11.37 5.47 13.06
N LEU A 61 -11.39 4.20 12.65
CA LEU A 61 -10.71 3.71 11.46
C LEU A 61 -11.67 3.67 10.29
N LEU A 62 -11.19 4.13 9.14
CA LEU A 62 -11.93 4.13 7.88
C LEU A 62 -11.17 3.23 6.88
N ALA A 63 -11.75 2.08 6.56
CA ALA A 63 -11.21 1.14 5.59
C ALA A 63 -11.96 1.27 4.27
N PHE A 64 -11.30 1.80 3.25
CA PHE A 64 -11.82 1.94 1.90
C PHE A 64 -11.38 0.75 1.04
N ALA A 65 -12.18 0.42 0.03
CA ALA A 65 -11.82 -0.55 -0.99
C ALA A 65 -12.57 -0.27 -2.30
N GLU A 66 -12.05 -0.81 -3.40
CA GLU A 66 -12.84 -1.08 -4.60
C GLU A 66 -13.72 -2.30 -4.36
N GLY A 67 -15.04 -2.12 -4.50
CA GLY A 67 -16.00 -3.21 -4.62
C GLY A 67 -16.20 -3.56 -6.09
N ARG A 68 -15.65 -4.68 -6.54
CA ARG A 68 -15.75 -5.14 -7.94
C ARG A 68 -16.91 -6.11 -8.09
N LYS A 69 -17.97 -5.71 -8.79
CA LYS A 69 -19.25 -6.45 -8.79
C LYS A 69 -19.15 -7.80 -9.51
N ASN A 70 -18.49 -7.83 -10.67
CA ASN A 70 -18.58 -8.96 -11.60
C ASN A 70 -17.32 -9.86 -11.66
N GLY A 71 -16.21 -9.45 -11.06
CA GLY A 71 -14.95 -10.19 -11.19
C GLY A 71 -13.77 -9.48 -10.54
N GLN A 72 -12.56 -9.99 -10.84
CA GLN A 72 -11.30 -9.42 -10.36
C GLN A 72 -10.68 -8.41 -11.33
N ALA A 73 -11.34 -8.08 -12.44
CA ALA A 73 -10.81 -7.17 -13.46
C ALA A 73 -10.62 -5.75 -12.92
N ASP A 74 -9.69 -4.99 -13.51
CA ASP A 74 -9.40 -3.59 -13.13
C ASP A 74 -10.37 -2.59 -13.79
N ASP A 75 -11.34 -3.09 -14.57
CA ASP A 75 -12.39 -2.34 -15.24
C ASP A 75 -13.75 -3.05 -15.10
N GLY A 76 -14.79 -2.43 -15.67
CA GLY A 76 -16.18 -2.87 -15.53
C GLY A 76 -16.92 -2.07 -14.47
N ASP A 77 -17.87 -2.71 -13.81
CA ASP A 77 -18.70 -2.13 -12.76
C ASP A 77 -18.01 -2.25 -11.38
N ILE A 78 -17.41 -1.14 -10.95
CA ILE A 78 -16.59 -1.04 -9.73
C ILE A 78 -17.01 0.18 -8.93
N ASP A 79 -17.30 -0.04 -7.66
CA ASP A 79 -17.67 0.99 -6.70
C ASP A 79 -16.54 1.28 -5.73
N ILE A 80 -16.58 2.44 -5.07
CA ILE A 80 -15.78 2.69 -3.86
C ILE A 80 -16.66 2.46 -2.64
N VAL A 81 -16.19 1.61 -1.74
CA VAL A 81 -16.91 1.22 -0.52
C VAL A 81 -16.11 1.58 0.74
N LEU A 82 -16.81 1.70 1.86
CA LEU A 82 -16.26 2.03 3.17
C LEU A 82 -16.86 1.13 4.26
N LYS A 83 -16.01 0.66 5.16
CA LYS A 83 -16.37 0.13 6.49
C LYS A 83 -15.62 0.91 7.56
N ARG A 84 -16.27 1.13 8.69
CA ARG A 84 -15.75 1.95 9.79
C ARG A 84 -15.56 1.10 11.03
N SER A 85 -14.52 1.34 11.81
CA SER A 85 -14.35 0.76 13.14
C SER A 85 -14.20 1.85 14.19
N SER A 86 -14.92 1.72 15.30
CA SER A 86 -14.85 2.61 16.46
C SER A 86 -14.23 1.93 17.69
N ASP A 87 -13.65 0.73 17.51
CA ASP A 87 -13.11 -0.12 18.58
C ASP A 87 -11.69 -0.64 18.23
N GLY A 88 -10.93 0.16 17.49
CA GLY A 88 -9.54 -0.13 17.14
C GLY A 88 -9.37 -1.24 16.09
N GLY A 89 -10.41 -1.49 15.29
CA GLY A 89 -10.42 -2.50 14.23
C GLY A 89 -10.85 -3.90 14.67
N THR A 90 -11.36 -4.03 15.90
CA THR A 90 -11.89 -5.30 16.43
C THR A 90 -13.19 -5.70 15.73
N SER A 91 -14.06 -4.72 15.46
CA SER A 91 -15.25 -4.89 14.66
C SER A 91 -15.42 -3.76 13.64
N TRP A 92 -16.16 -4.05 12.58
CA TRP A 92 -16.37 -3.16 11.45
C TRP A 92 -17.87 -2.99 11.20
N SER A 93 -18.27 -1.78 10.84
CA SER A 93 -19.65 -1.45 10.48
C SER A 93 -20.12 -2.22 9.25
N ASP A 94 -21.43 -2.19 9.02
CA ASP A 94 -21.97 -2.50 7.70
C ASP A 94 -21.33 -1.62 6.62
N GLN A 95 -21.30 -2.15 5.40
CA GLN A 95 -20.70 -1.48 4.24
C GLN A 95 -21.52 -0.25 3.84
N GLN A 96 -20.81 0.83 3.53
CA GLN A 96 -21.33 2.00 2.83
C GLN A 96 -20.78 2.03 1.41
N VAL A 97 -21.64 2.25 0.41
CA VAL A 97 -21.22 2.54 -0.96
C VAL A 97 -21.04 4.03 -1.10
N LEU A 98 -19.80 4.48 -1.31
CA LEU A 98 -19.46 5.89 -1.41
C LEU A 98 -19.57 6.41 -2.84
N GLN A 99 -19.11 5.62 -3.82
CA GLN A 99 -19.11 6.01 -5.23
C GLN A 99 -19.58 4.85 -6.08
N ASP A 100 -20.62 5.09 -6.88
CA ASP A 100 -21.21 4.18 -7.88
C ASP A 100 -21.67 5.04 -9.08
N GLU A 101 -21.99 4.40 -10.19
CA GLU A 101 -22.73 5.01 -11.29
C GLU A 101 -24.23 4.86 -11.02
N TRP A 102 -24.75 5.61 -10.03
CA TRP A 102 -26.13 5.48 -9.54
C TRP A 102 -27.21 5.59 -10.63
N ASP A 103 -26.97 6.39 -11.66
CA ASP A 103 -27.90 6.57 -12.79
C ASP A 103 -27.86 5.42 -13.81
N ALA A 104 -26.80 4.60 -13.79
CA ALA A 104 -26.59 3.46 -14.68
C ALA A 104 -25.80 2.34 -13.96
N PRO A 105 -26.41 1.69 -12.94
CA PRO A 105 -25.71 0.83 -11.97
C PRO A 105 -25.29 -0.55 -12.52
N THR A 106 -25.40 -0.73 -13.83
CA THR A 106 -24.93 -1.93 -14.56
C THR A 106 -24.04 -1.54 -15.74
N SER A 107 -23.62 -0.27 -15.81
CA SER A 107 -22.72 0.20 -16.86
C SER A 107 -21.28 -0.18 -16.49
N ASP A 108 -20.44 -0.37 -17.51
CA ASP A 108 -19.01 -0.61 -17.33
C ASP A 108 -18.30 0.71 -16.99
N VAL A 109 -18.64 1.26 -15.83
CA VAL A 109 -18.03 2.44 -15.22
C VAL A 109 -17.38 1.99 -13.93
N PHE A 110 -16.10 2.31 -13.79
CA PHE A 110 -15.36 2.00 -12.58
C PHE A 110 -14.97 3.29 -11.84
N PHE A 111 -15.29 3.32 -10.56
CA PHE A 111 -14.72 4.23 -9.59
C PHE A 111 -13.61 3.50 -8.86
N GLY A 112 -12.41 4.05 -8.90
CA GLY A 112 -11.23 3.32 -8.44
C GLY A 112 -10.18 4.19 -7.78
N ASN A 113 -9.22 3.51 -7.16
CA ASN A 113 -8.13 4.07 -6.37
C ASN A 113 -8.60 5.09 -5.33
N PRO A 114 -9.29 4.65 -4.25
CA PRO A 114 -9.60 5.54 -3.15
C PRO A 114 -8.29 6.01 -2.48
N THR A 115 -8.07 7.33 -2.46
CA THR A 115 -6.87 7.94 -1.86
C THR A 115 -7.32 9.05 -0.90
N PRO A 116 -7.62 8.69 0.36
CA PRO A 116 -8.10 9.62 1.35
C PRO A 116 -6.95 10.33 2.06
N VAL A 117 -7.24 11.53 2.59
CA VAL A 117 -6.36 12.31 3.46
C VAL A 117 -7.19 12.99 4.54
N VAL A 118 -6.66 13.01 5.77
CA VAL A 118 -7.26 13.75 6.88
C VAL A 118 -6.69 15.15 6.91
N ASP A 119 -7.53 16.16 6.73
CA ASP A 119 -7.18 17.56 6.94
C ASP A 119 -7.41 17.93 8.41
N SER A 120 -6.35 17.83 9.21
CA SER A 120 -6.38 18.11 10.64
C SER A 120 -6.27 19.61 10.96
N SER A 121 -5.90 20.44 9.98
CA SER A 121 -5.57 21.85 10.18
C SER A 121 -6.59 22.83 9.58
N ASP A 122 -7.61 22.32 8.85
CA ASP A 122 -8.73 23.13 8.39
C ASP A 122 -9.39 23.85 9.58
N PRO A 123 -9.38 25.21 9.60
CA PRO A 123 -9.93 25.98 10.70
C PRO A 123 -11.46 25.90 10.79
N ASP A 124 -12.13 25.66 9.67
CA ASP A 124 -13.59 25.61 9.58
C ASP A 124 -14.11 24.19 9.81
N HIS A 125 -13.35 23.18 9.39
CA HIS A 125 -13.71 21.76 9.49
C HIS A 125 -12.54 20.89 9.98
N PRO A 126 -12.09 21.05 11.24
CA PRO A 126 -10.92 20.34 11.76
C PRO A 126 -11.16 18.82 11.75
N GLY A 127 -10.31 18.09 11.03
CA GLY A 127 -10.41 16.65 10.86
C GLY A 127 -11.30 16.21 9.69
N ARG A 128 -11.66 17.12 8.78
CA ARG A 128 -12.30 16.78 7.51
C ARG A 128 -11.50 15.68 6.81
N VAL A 129 -12.21 14.66 6.35
CA VAL A 129 -11.62 13.60 5.53
C VAL A 129 -11.93 13.92 4.08
N TRP A 130 -10.90 14.13 3.26
CA TRP A 130 -11.02 14.17 1.81
C TRP A 130 -10.83 12.77 1.24
N LEU A 131 -11.60 12.41 0.24
CA LEU A 131 -11.43 11.23 -0.60
C LEU A 131 -11.19 11.70 -2.04
N VAL A 132 -10.00 11.45 -2.56
CA VAL A 132 -9.67 11.66 -3.97
C VAL A 132 -9.74 10.32 -4.68
N PHE A 133 -10.37 10.29 -5.85
CA PHE A 133 -10.57 9.06 -6.64
C PHE A 133 -10.78 9.39 -8.11
N THR A 134 -10.90 8.36 -8.95
CA THR A 134 -11.20 8.54 -10.37
C THR A 134 -12.41 7.78 -10.84
N ARG A 135 -13.01 8.30 -11.92
CA ARG A 135 -13.93 7.57 -12.78
C ARG A 135 -13.18 7.19 -14.06
N ASN A 136 -13.22 5.91 -14.41
CA ASN A 136 -12.59 5.32 -15.60
C ASN A 136 -11.10 5.66 -15.76
N ALA A 137 -10.37 5.83 -14.65
CA ALA A 137 -8.95 6.18 -14.62
C ALA A 137 -8.57 7.39 -15.50
N GLN A 138 -9.46 8.38 -15.59
CA GLN A 138 -9.27 9.56 -16.44
C GLN A 138 -9.81 10.84 -15.83
N ARG A 139 -10.94 10.75 -15.10
CA ARG A 139 -11.59 11.91 -14.50
C ARG A 139 -11.43 11.86 -12.99
N PHE A 140 -10.85 12.89 -12.42
CA PHE A 140 -10.62 13.01 -10.98
C PHE A 140 -11.80 13.64 -10.29
N PHE A 141 -12.14 13.08 -9.14
CA PHE A 141 -13.20 13.57 -8.28
C PHE A 141 -12.72 13.65 -6.84
N THR A 142 -13.36 14.52 -6.09
CA THR A 142 -13.24 14.61 -4.64
C THR A 142 -14.61 14.44 -4.00
N SER A 143 -14.65 13.82 -2.82
CA SER A 143 -15.78 13.85 -1.89
C SER A 143 -15.17 14.03 -0.49
N HIS A 144 -15.92 14.61 0.44
CA HIS A 144 -15.42 14.80 1.80
C HIS A 144 -16.42 14.40 2.87
N SER A 145 -15.92 14.16 4.06
CA SER A 145 -16.70 13.91 5.27
C SER A 145 -16.24 14.84 6.40
N ASP A 146 -17.21 15.55 6.99
CA ASP A 146 -17.01 16.43 8.14
C ASP A 146 -17.38 15.75 9.48
N ASP A 147 -17.80 14.49 9.44
CA ASP A 147 -18.31 13.75 10.58
C ASP A 147 -17.60 12.42 10.81
N HIS A 148 -16.32 12.38 10.41
CA HIS A 148 -15.40 11.24 10.58
C HIS A 148 -15.84 10.00 9.78
N GLY A 149 -16.23 10.22 8.53
CA GLY A 149 -16.60 9.20 7.56
C GLY A 149 -18.01 8.65 7.71
N ARG A 150 -18.91 9.26 8.50
CA ARG A 150 -20.29 8.75 8.67
C ARG A 150 -21.18 9.15 7.50
N THR A 151 -21.02 10.37 7.00
CA THR A 151 -21.68 10.88 5.80
C THR A 151 -20.65 11.53 4.88
N TRP A 152 -20.96 11.57 3.59
CA TRP A 152 -20.06 12.04 2.54
C TRP A 152 -20.78 13.03 1.64
N SER A 153 -20.06 14.05 1.18
CA SER A 153 -20.57 15.02 0.22
C SER A 153 -20.80 14.38 -1.15
N ASP A 154 -21.59 15.04 -1.98
CA ASP A 154 -21.59 14.76 -3.42
C ASP A 154 -20.16 14.90 -3.99
N ARG A 155 -19.88 14.12 -5.05
CA ARG A 155 -18.59 14.19 -5.73
C ARG A 155 -18.43 15.48 -6.54
N PHE A 156 -17.28 16.11 -6.44
CA PHE A 156 -16.90 17.28 -7.22
C PHE A 156 -15.77 16.94 -8.20
N GLU A 157 -15.95 17.28 -9.47
CA GLU A 157 -14.94 17.00 -10.49
C GLU A 157 -13.79 18.02 -10.43
N ILE A 158 -12.57 17.51 -10.30
CA ILE A 158 -11.34 18.32 -10.29
C ILE A 158 -10.45 18.07 -11.51
N THR A 159 -10.83 17.19 -12.45
CA THR A 159 -10.04 16.81 -13.64
C THR A 159 -9.34 18.00 -14.33
N PRO A 160 -9.99 19.13 -14.63
CA PRO A 160 -9.34 20.25 -15.33
C PRO A 160 -8.20 20.91 -14.55
N GLN A 161 -8.14 20.69 -13.23
CA GLN A 161 -7.12 21.25 -12.34
C GLN A 161 -5.92 20.31 -12.19
N VAL A 162 -6.13 18.99 -12.34
CA VAL A 162 -5.17 17.97 -11.90
C VAL A 162 -4.77 16.94 -12.96
N ALA A 163 -5.35 16.97 -14.15
CA ALA A 163 -5.00 16.06 -15.24
C ALA A 163 -4.45 16.81 -16.46
N ASP A 164 -3.28 16.40 -16.93
CA ASP A 164 -2.76 16.86 -18.22
C ASP A 164 -3.62 16.28 -19.37
N PRO A 165 -4.05 17.08 -20.35
CA PRO A 165 -4.81 16.59 -21.50
C PRO A 165 -4.10 15.51 -22.33
N ASP A 166 -2.77 15.42 -22.27
CA ASP A 166 -2.02 14.34 -22.91
C ASP A 166 -2.16 13.00 -22.18
N TRP A 167 -2.67 12.96 -20.95
CA TRP A 167 -2.80 11.69 -20.23
C TRP A 167 -4.02 10.90 -20.69
N LYS A 168 -3.81 9.60 -20.95
CA LYS A 168 -4.85 8.64 -21.33
C LYS A 168 -5.30 7.73 -20.21
N TRP A 169 -4.49 7.69 -19.16
CA TRP A 169 -4.72 7.05 -17.89
C TRP A 169 -4.13 7.98 -16.84
N CYS A 170 -4.84 8.24 -15.76
CA CYS A 170 -4.36 9.02 -14.64
C CYS A 170 -5.19 8.69 -13.40
N VAL A 171 -4.55 8.33 -12.28
CA VAL A 171 -5.19 7.90 -11.03
C VAL A 171 -4.40 8.34 -9.79
N PRO A 172 -5.04 8.60 -8.64
CA PRO A 172 -4.34 8.81 -7.39
C PRO A 172 -3.88 7.48 -6.78
N GLY A 173 -2.89 7.55 -5.89
CA GLY A 173 -2.34 6.47 -5.09
C GLY A 173 -2.15 5.16 -5.85
N PRO A 174 -2.84 4.06 -5.45
CA PRO A 174 -3.74 3.99 -4.30
C PRO A 174 -2.98 4.05 -2.95
N VAL A 175 -3.71 3.94 -1.83
CA VAL A 175 -3.36 4.18 -0.40
C VAL A 175 -3.60 5.59 0.11
N HIS A 176 -3.35 5.83 1.39
CA HIS A 176 -3.51 7.14 2.00
C HIS A 176 -2.59 8.20 1.36
N ALA A 177 -3.12 9.41 1.31
CA ALA A 177 -2.36 10.63 1.04
C ALA A 177 -1.94 11.31 2.35
N ILE A 178 -1.14 12.36 2.25
CA ILE A 178 -0.56 13.03 3.43
C ILE A 178 -0.97 14.49 3.53
N GLN A 179 -1.07 14.99 4.76
CA GLN A 179 -1.04 16.42 5.05
C GLN A 179 0.35 16.75 5.60
N LEU A 180 1.00 17.76 5.03
CA LEU A 180 2.31 18.20 5.51
C LEU A 180 2.18 18.80 6.91
N THR A 181 3.06 18.40 7.81
CA THR A 181 3.05 18.78 9.22
C THR A 181 4.13 19.82 9.54
N SER A 182 5.12 19.98 8.67
CA SER A 182 6.28 20.83 8.92
C SER A 182 6.61 21.76 7.74
N GLY A 183 7.52 22.70 8.00
CA GLY A 183 8.03 23.63 6.98
C GLY A 183 7.03 24.72 6.55
N PRO A 184 7.40 25.51 5.51
CA PRO A 184 6.60 26.66 5.07
C PRO A 184 5.25 26.32 4.44
N ARG A 185 5.00 25.04 4.12
CA ARG A 185 3.77 24.52 3.52
C ARG A 185 3.03 23.55 4.46
N ALA A 186 3.29 23.60 5.76
CA ALA A 186 2.50 22.86 6.75
C ALA A 186 1.00 23.15 6.55
N GLY A 187 0.17 22.11 6.54
CA GLY A 187 -1.24 22.14 6.21
C GLY A 187 -1.56 21.73 4.76
N ARG A 188 -0.60 21.79 3.84
CA ARG A 188 -0.78 21.35 2.44
C ARG A 188 -1.18 19.88 2.38
N LEU A 189 -2.23 19.57 1.62
CA LEU A 189 -2.61 18.20 1.27
C LEU A 189 -1.81 17.77 0.04
N VAL A 190 -1.21 16.58 0.05
CA VAL A 190 -0.44 16.03 -1.06
C VAL A 190 -0.95 14.64 -1.40
N ILE A 191 -1.39 14.46 -2.64
CA ILE A 191 -1.94 13.21 -3.17
C ILE A 191 -0.94 12.65 -4.20
N PRO A 192 -0.29 11.52 -3.94
CA PRO A 192 0.54 10.83 -4.94
C PRO A 192 -0.36 10.26 -6.03
N CYS A 193 0.10 10.27 -7.28
CA CYS A 193 -0.69 9.85 -8.44
C CYS A 193 0.21 9.23 -9.53
N ASP A 194 -0.39 8.45 -10.43
CA ASP A 194 0.25 7.93 -11.63
C ASP A 194 -0.48 8.33 -12.91
N HIS A 195 0.22 8.29 -14.04
CA HIS A 195 -0.36 8.56 -15.34
C HIS A 195 0.32 7.76 -16.46
N ARG A 196 -0.36 7.72 -17.61
CA ARG A 196 0.18 7.24 -18.88
C ARG A 196 -0.04 8.28 -19.96
N SER A 197 1.02 8.67 -20.64
CA SER A 197 0.98 9.62 -21.75
C SER A 197 0.31 9.02 -22.99
N ARG A 198 -0.41 9.83 -23.74
CA ARG A 198 -0.95 9.49 -25.05
C ARG A 198 0.08 9.68 -26.15
N SER A 199 0.86 10.76 -26.07
CA SER A 199 1.86 11.11 -27.08
C SER A 199 3.05 10.16 -27.12
N THR A 200 3.58 9.76 -25.96
CA THR A 200 4.76 8.88 -25.88
C THR A 200 4.42 7.43 -25.53
N ASP A 201 3.19 7.18 -25.08
CA ASP A 201 2.77 5.93 -24.45
C ASP A 201 3.53 5.60 -23.14
N GLY A 202 4.33 6.56 -22.65
CA GLY A 202 5.17 6.45 -21.47
C GLY A 202 4.40 6.42 -20.15
N TRP A 203 5.00 5.76 -19.16
CA TRP A 203 4.52 5.72 -17.78
C TRP A 203 5.08 6.88 -16.97
N GLY A 204 4.29 7.40 -16.04
CA GLY A 204 4.72 8.50 -15.20
C GLY A 204 4.05 8.52 -13.84
N SER A 205 4.64 9.30 -12.95
CA SER A 205 4.11 9.61 -11.64
C SER A 205 4.08 11.12 -11.45
N HIS A 206 3.11 11.59 -10.68
CA HIS A 206 2.95 12.99 -10.35
C HIS A 206 2.35 13.17 -8.96
N LEU A 207 2.49 14.36 -8.41
CA LEU A 207 1.80 14.79 -7.20
C LEU A 207 0.74 15.81 -7.56
N ILE A 208 -0.40 15.75 -6.89
CA ILE A 208 -1.36 16.86 -6.86
C ILE A 208 -1.44 17.36 -5.42
N TYR A 209 -1.71 18.64 -5.25
CA TYR A 209 -1.78 19.24 -3.92
C TYR A 209 -2.88 20.29 -3.79
N SER A 210 -3.25 20.57 -2.55
CA SER A 210 -4.11 21.69 -2.18
C SER A 210 -3.49 22.45 -1.00
N ASP A 211 -3.45 23.78 -1.14
CA ASP A 211 -2.98 24.73 -0.11
C ASP A 211 -4.14 25.43 0.62
N ASP A 212 -5.38 25.16 0.22
CA ASP A 212 -6.60 25.84 0.67
C ASP A 212 -7.64 24.85 1.22
N HIS A 213 -7.16 23.82 1.91
CA HIS A 213 -7.98 22.82 2.58
C HIS A 213 -8.94 22.07 1.64
N GLY A 214 -8.47 21.76 0.43
CA GLY A 214 -9.18 20.98 -0.58
C GLY A 214 -10.16 21.77 -1.47
N GLN A 215 -10.21 23.10 -1.34
CA GLN A 215 -11.08 23.95 -2.16
C GLN A 215 -10.62 24.03 -3.62
N SER A 216 -9.31 24.06 -3.85
CA SER A 216 -8.70 23.96 -5.17
C SER A 216 -7.47 23.05 -5.16
N TRP A 217 -7.16 22.50 -6.34
CA TRP A 217 -6.10 21.52 -6.53
C TRP A 217 -5.17 21.94 -7.66
N GLN A 218 -3.91 21.50 -7.58
CA GLN A 218 -2.88 21.84 -8.56
C GLN A 218 -2.00 20.62 -8.84
N ILE A 219 -1.52 20.49 -10.08
CA ILE A 219 -0.46 19.53 -10.42
C ILE A 219 0.88 20.10 -9.95
N GLY A 220 1.56 19.37 -9.07
CA GLY A 220 2.93 19.66 -8.65
C GLY A 220 3.95 18.88 -9.46
N ALA A 221 4.85 18.21 -8.73
CA ALA A 221 5.92 17.39 -9.27
C ALA A 221 5.38 16.34 -10.23
N ARG A 222 6.06 16.13 -11.36
CA ARG A 222 5.67 15.14 -12.36
C ARG A 222 6.87 14.66 -13.15
N GLU A 223 6.83 13.41 -13.56
CA GLU A 223 7.78 12.81 -14.49
C GLU A 223 7.03 11.84 -15.40
N THR A 224 7.38 11.85 -16.68
CA THR A 224 6.97 10.83 -17.65
C THR A 224 8.21 10.20 -18.23
N THR A 225 8.31 8.88 -18.13
CA THR A 225 9.40 8.10 -18.69
C THR A 225 9.07 7.67 -20.12
N GLU A 226 10.09 7.58 -20.97
CA GLU A 226 9.95 7.00 -22.31
C GLU A 226 9.68 5.49 -22.22
N LEU A 227 8.97 4.91 -23.19
CA LEU A 227 8.71 3.45 -23.25
C LEU A 227 9.97 2.57 -23.24
N SER A 228 11.10 3.12 -23.69
CA SER A 228 12.39 2.40 -23.69
C SER A 228 13.13 2.51 -22.36
N SER A 229 12.57 3.21 -21.37
CA SER A 229 13.16 3.35 -20.04
C SER A 229 13.29 1.98 -19.39
N PRO A 230 14.38 1.71 -18.64
CA PRO A 230 14.49 0.47 -17.86
C PRO A 230 13.58 0.46 -16.62
N LEU A 231 12.87 1.57 -16.35
CA LEU A 231 12.09 1.85 -15.16
C LEU A 231 10.85 2.69 -15.53
N HIS A 232 9.70 2.31 -15.02
CA HIS A 232 8.41 2.91 -15.36
C HIS A 232 7.59 3.21 -14.09
N PRO A 233 7.68 4.45 -13.57
CA PRO A 233 6.85 4.89 -12.45
C PRO A 233 5.36 4.71 -12.73
N ASN A 234 4.62 4.19 -11.76
CA ASN A 234 3.19 3.96 -11.81
C ASN A 234 2.61 4.24 -10.40
N GLU A 235 1.81 3.34 -9.83
CA GLU A 235 1.22 3.49 -8.49
C GLU A 235 2.27 3.85 -7.44
N CYS A 236 2.00 4.89 -6.66
CA CYS A 236 2.98 5.47 -5.76
C CYS A 236 2.38 5.94 -4.43
N PHE A 237 3.23 6.06 -3.42
CA PHE A 237 2.94 6.71 -2.16
C PHE A 237 3.94 7.83 -1.89
N ALA A 238 3.55 8.78 -1.04
CA ALA A 238 4.41 9.84 -0.55
C ALA A 238 4.41 9.86 0.98
N LEU A 239 5.54 10.22 1.58
CA LEU A 239 5.65 10.47 3.02
C LEU A 239 6.51 11.70 3.28
N GLU A 240 6.14 12.49 4.29
CA GLU A 240 6.97 13.58 4.80
C GLU A 240 8.06 12.98 5.70
N LEU A 241 9.32 13.24 5.33
CA LEU A 241 10.49 12.83 6.10
C LEU A 241 10.72 13.80 7.28
N PRO A 242 11.40 13.35 8.34
CA PRO A 242 11.77 14.20 9.47
C PRO A 242 12.60 15.44 9.10
N ASP A 243 13.29 15.40 7.95
CA ASP A 243 14.06 16.53 7.41
C ASP A 243 13.23 17.50 6.54
N GLY A 244 11.92 17.26 6.40
CA GLY A 244 10.97 18.08 5.65
C GLY A 244 10.89 17.76 4.15
N ARG A 245 11.72 16.84 3.64
CA ARG A 245 11.60 16.36 2.26
C ARG A 245 10.40 15.44 2.12
N LEU A 246 9.84 15.36 0.92
CA LEU A 246 8.93 14.28 0.58
C LEU A 246 9.74 13.12 -0.02
N TYR A 247 9.53 11.92 0.50
CA TYR A 247 9.99 10.67 -0.11
C TYR A 247 8.83 10.11 -0.94
N ILE A 248 9.08 9.87 -2.23
CA ILE A 248 8.09 9.30 -3.16
C ILE A 248 8.62 7.97 -3.64
N ASN A 249 7.82 6.92 -3.45
CA ASN A 249 8.17 5.58 -3.92
C ASN A 249 7.06 5.00 -4.77
N THR A 250 7.47 4.37 -5.87
CA THR A 250 6.58 3.87 -6.90
C THR A 250 6.83 2.40 -7.18
N ARG A 251 5.75 1.73 -7.58
CA ARG A 251 5.79 0.47 -8.32
C ARG A 251 6.54 0.71 -9.63
N ASP A 252 7.36 -0.25 -10.04
CA ASP A 252 7.97 -0.26 -11.37
C ASP A 252 7.14 -1.10 -12.34
N GLN A 253 6.54 -0.45 -13.34
CA GLN A 253 5.58 -1.07 -14.25
C GLN A 253 6.24 -1.63 -15.50
N HIS A 254 6.44 -2.95 -15.55
CA HIS A 254 7.14 -3.58 -16.67
C HIS A 254 8.57 -3.05 -16.87
N GLY A 255 9.22 -2.63 -15.80
CA GLY A 255 10.64 -2.32 -15.83
C GLY A 255 11.50 -3.54 -16.09
N SER A 256 12.79 -3.30 -16.25
CA SER A 256 13.78 -4.32 -16.60
C SER A 256 14.05 -5.34 -15.49
N ASP A 257 13.76 -4.98 -14.24
CA ASP A 257 13.86 -5.85 -13.07
C ASP A 257 12.45 -6.08 -12.48
N PRO A 258 11.98 -7.34 -12.40
CA PRO A 258 10.62 -7.66 -11.97
C PRO A 258 10.34 -7.39 -10.48
N ALA A 259 11.38 -7.12 -9.69
CA ALA A 259 11.33 -6.96 -8.24
C ALA A 259 11.63 -5.54 -7.76
N THR A 260 11.78 -4.59 -8.69
CA THR A 260 12.27 -3.25 -8.38
C THR A 260 11.13 -2.33 -7.98
N ARG A 261 11.41 -1.47 -6.98
CA ARG A 261 10.67 -0.24 -6.75
C ARG A 261 11.51 0.94 -7.20
N ALA A 262 10.91 2.10 -7.39
CA ALA A 262 11.69 3.30 -7.62
C ALA A 262 11.38 4.39 -6.61
N VAL A 263 12.35 5.27 -6.43
CA VAL A 263 12.30 6.36 -5.48
C VAL A 263 12.75 7.67 -6.12
N THR A 264 12.09 8.75 -5.74
CA THR A 264 12.59 10.12 -5.89
C THR A 264 12.20 10.93 -4.65
N TYR A 265 12.62 12.18 -4.62
CA TYR A 265 12.34 13.10 -3.51
C TYR A 265 11.78 14.42 -4.05
N SER A 266 11.11 15.16 -3.17
CA SER A 266 10.84 16.60 -3.36
C SER A 266 11.39 17.37 -2.15
N GLU A 267 12.07 18.49 -2.44
CA GLU A 267 12.62 19.42 -1.45
C GLU A 267 11.79 20.71 -1.34
N ASP A 268 10.73 20.82 -2.14
CA ASP A 268 9.88 22.01 -2.31
C ASP A 268 8.39 21.68 -2.07
N ALA A 269 8.13 20.83 -1.07
CA ALA A 269 6.79 20.46 -0.62
C ALA A 269 5.87 19.90 -1.73
N GLY A 270 6.46 19.20 -2.69
CA GLY A 270 5.77 18.53 -3.79
C GLY A 270 5.62 19.36 -5.06
N ASP A 271 6.22 20.55 -5.15
CA ASP A 271 6.17 21.38 -6.36
C ASP A 271 7.00 20.77 -7.51
N SER A 272 8.14 20.13 -7.22
CA SER A 272 8.98 19.42 -8.19
C SER A 272 9.68 18.19 -7.61
N PHE A 273 10.07 17.25 -8.49
CA PHE A 273 10.97 16.16 -8.11
C PHE A 273 12.42 16.65 -8.22
N VAL A 274 13.26 16.31 -7.24
CA VAL A 274 14.70 16.64 -7.24
C VAL A 274 15.41 16.04 -8.46
N GLY A 275 14.93 14.91 -8.95
CA GLY A 275 15.43 14.26 -10.16
C GLY A 275 14.54 13.11 -10.60
N PRO A 276 14.93 12.42 -11.69
CA PRO A 276 14.19 11.29 -12.20
C PRO A 276 14.17 10.13 -11.20
N PHE A 277 13.08 9.37 -11.18
CA PHE A 277 12.98 8.15 -10.37
C PHE A 277 14.19 7.23 -10.57
N GLN A 278 14.77 6.77 -9.46
CA GLN A 278 15.88 5.83 -9.45
C GLN A 278 15.44 4.48 -8.88
N PRO A 279 15.97 3.35 -9.37
CA PRO A 279 15.71 2.05 -8.76
C PRO A 279 16.10 2.02 -7.28
N ASP A 280 15.14 1.71 -6.42
CA ASP A 280 15.39 1.36 -5.03
C ASP A 280 15.82 -0.11 -4.99
N ARG A 281 17.13 -0.31 -4.84
CA ARG A 281 17.74 -1.65 -4.82
C ARG A 281 17.59 -2.37 -3.48
N LEU A 282 17.10 -1.67 -2.46
CA LEU A 282 16.98 -2.18 -1.09
C LEU A 282 15.56 -2.69 -0.81
N LEU A 283 14.56 -2.15 -1.52
CA LEU A 283 13.19 -2.64 -1.49
C LEU A 283 12.89 -3.57 -2.66
N ARG A 284 12.89 -4.87 -2.38
CA ARG A 284 12.45 -5.90 -3.32
C ARG A 284 10.95 -6.13 -3.14
N SER A 285 10.18 -5.95 -4.22
CA SER A 285 8.72 -6.09 -4.24
C SER A 285 8.26 -6.53 -5.62
N PRO A 286 7.23 -7.39 -5.74
CA PRO A 286 6.61 -7.64 -7.03
C PRO A 286 5.90 -6.38 -7.54
N VAL A 287 5.37 -6.44 -8.76
CA VAL A 287 4.52 -5.40 -9.35
C VAL A 287 3.19 -5.28 -8.60
N VAL A 288 3.17 -4.43 -7.57
CA VAL A 288 2.05 -4.18 -6.65
C VAL A 288 2.28 -2.84 -5.94
N GLN A 289 1.22 -2.15 -5.54
CA GLN A 289 1.32 -0.99 -4.67
C GLN A 289 1.69 -1.41 -3.24
N ASN A 290 2.49 -0.57 -2.56
CA ASN A 290 2.94 -0.73 -1.18
C ASN A 290 2.77 0.61 -0.44
N SER A 291 2.89 0.63 0.89
CA SER A 291 2.71 1.85 1.69
C SER A 291 3.84 2.05 2.69
N ALA A 292 3.95 3.27 3.21
CA ALA A 292 4.80 3.56 4.34
C ALA A 292 4.24 4.72 5.17
N ILE A 293 4.60 4.76 6.45
CA ILE A 293 4.28 5.85 7.39
C ILE A 293 5.53 6.25 8.17
N THR A 294 5.56 7.51 8.62
CA THR A 294 6.56 7.98 9.59
C THR A 294 6.01 7.78 11.00
N LEU A 295 6.84 7.20 11.88
CA LEU A 295 6.56 6.98 13.29
C LEU A 295 7.66 7.60 14.15
N GLN A 296 7.38 7.73 15.44
CA GLN A 296 8.33 8.18 16.45
C GLN A 296 8.34 7.17 17.59
N ASP A 297 9.49 6.56 17.86
CA ASP A 297 9.70 5.70 19.03
C ASP A 297 10.76 6.30 19.97
N ASP A 298 11.14 5.52 20.99
CA ASP A 298 12.12 5.93 22.01
C ASP A 298 13.52 6.21 21.42
N ASP A 299 13.88 5.60 20.27
CA ASP A 299 15.18 5.80 19.63
C ASP A 299 15.17 6.99 18.65
N GLY A 300 14.01 7.48 18.24
CA GLY A 300 13.89 8.55 17.26
C GLY A 300 12.80 8.32 16.20
N PRO A 301 12.72 9.22 15.21
CA PRO A 301 11.84 9.01 14.08
C PRO A 301 12.28 7.80 13.25
N LEU A 302 11.32 7.12 12.64
CA LEU A 302 11.55 6.01 11.72
C LEU A 302 10.49 5.99 10.62
N ILE A 303 10.80 5.34 9.51
CA ILE A 303 9.85 4.97 8.47
C ILE A 303 9.51 3.50 8.64
N LEU A 304 8.22 3.19 8.71
CA LEU A 304 7.70 1.84 8.62
C LEU A 304 7.09 1.64 7.24
N TYR A 305 7.60 0.66 6.51
CA TYR A 305 7.12 0.30 5.17
C TYR A 305 6.42 -1.06 5.21
N SER A 306 5.36 -1.22 4.41
CA SER A 306 4.65 -2.49 4.22
C SER A 306 4.59 -2.86 2.74
N GLY A 307 4.95 -4.10 2.43
CA GLY A 307 4.73 -4.66 1.10
C GLY A 307 5.17 -6.12 0.97
N PRO A 308 4.68 -6.85 -0.04
CA PRO A 308 5.16 -8.20 -0.34
C PRO A 308 6.64 -8.19 -0.75
N SER A 309 7.43 -9.14 -0.25
CA SER A 309 8.90 -9.17 -0.43
C SER A 309 9.41 -10.20 -1.43
N HIS A 310 8.52 -10.89 -2.14
CA HIS A 310 8.90 -11.86 -3.16
C HIS A 310 9.18 -11.16 -4.51
N ALA A 311 10.20 -11.63 -5.25
CA ALA A 311 10.68 -10.96 -6.45
C ALA A 311 9.60 -10.68 -7.52
N ASN A 312 8.64 -11.59 -7.71
CA ASN A 312 7.62 -11.44 -8.76
C ASN A 312 6.26 -12.07 -8.42
N LYS A 313 5.99 -12.37 -7.13
CA LYS A 313 4.73 -12.97 -6.69
C LYS A 313 4.17 -12.15 -5.55
N ARG A 314 2.85 -11.99 -5.53
CA ARG A 314 2.09 -11.33 -4.46
C ARG A 314 1.95 -12.28 -3.26
N VAL A 315 3.07 -12.50 -2.55
CA VAL A 315 3.18 -13.34 -1.35
C VAL A 315 4.21 -12.77 -0.38
N GLY A 316 4.12 -13.14 0.90
CA GLY A 316 5.11 -12.77 1.90
C GLY A 316 5.05 -11.30 2.27
N LEU A 317 3.95 -10.87 2.89
CA LEU A 317 3.80 -9.50 3.41
C LEU A 317 4.83 -9.25 4.50
N MET A 318 5.55 -8.15 4.39
CA MET A 318 6.64 -7.82 5.29
C MET A 318 6.61 -6.35 5.67
N LEU A 319 6.95 -6.08 6.92
CA LEU A 319 7.31 -4.76 7.39
C LEU A 319 8.82 -4.55 7.31
N ARG A 320 9.23 -3.32 6.99
CA ARG A 320 10.63 -2.89 7.02
C ARG A 320 10.76 -1.56 7.73
N ILE A 321 11.86 -1.40 8.47
CA ILE A 321 12.19 -0.15 9.19
C ILE A 321 13.38 0.53 8.53
N SER A 322 13.26 1.83 8.31
CA SER A 322 14.39 2.73 8.02
C SER A 322 14.48 3.80 9.11
N ARG A 323 15.70 4.09 9.58
CA ARG A 323 16.00 5.19 10.52
C ARG A 323 16.88 6.29 9.90
N ASP A 324 17.14 6.18 8.60
CA ASP A 324 18.03 7.07 7.84
C ASP A 324 17.32 7.63 6.60
N ASN A 325 16.03 7.98 6.77
CA ASN A 325 15.20 8.64 5.76
C ASN A 325 15.09 7.84 4.44
N GLY A 326 15.03 6.50 4.53
CA GLY A 326 14.88 5.61 3.39
C GLY A 326 16.20 5.26 2.70
N ALA A 327 17.35 5.67 3.24
CA ALA A 327 18.66 5.32 2.67
C ALA A 327 19.03 3.85 2.90
N SER A 328 18.56 3.24 3.99
CA SER A 328 18.67 1.81 4.27
C SER A 328 17.47 1.24 5.02
N TRP A 329 17.28 -0.08 4.89
CA TRP A 329 16.23 -0.83 5.57
C TRP A 329 16.87 -1.85 6.50
N SER A 330 17.00 -1.49 7.77
CA SER A 330 17.89 -2.17 8.72
C SER A 330 17.28 -3.40 9.37
N ARG A 331 15.95 -3.48 9.42
CA ARG A 331 15.20 -4.56 10.08
C ARG A 331 13.98 -4.91 9.26
N HIS A 332 13.56 -6.17 9.35
CA HIS A 332 12.35 -6.67 8.69
C HIS A 332 11.57 -7.64 9.57
N CYS A 333 10.26 -7.71 9.36
CA CYS A 333 9.35 -8.63 10.05
C CYS A 333 8.33 -9.20 9.05
N VAL A 334 8.17 -10.52 9.00
CA VAL A 334 7.16 -11.16 8.16
C VAL A 334 5.82 -11.13 8.89
N ILE A 335 4.82 -10.47 8.31
CA ILE A 335 3.47 -10.41 8.87
C ILE A 335 2.61 -11.57 8.39
N SER A 336 2.72 -11.89 7.10
CA SER A 336 2.01 -13.03 6.52
C SER A 336 2.88 -13.71 5.47
N PRO A 337 3.25 -14.99 5.62
CA PRO A 337 4.02 -15.72 4.61
C PRO A 337 3.18 -16.12 3.39
N GLY A 338 1.85 -16.02 3.49
CA GLY A 338 0.89 -16.46 2.48
C GLY A 338 0.70 -15.46 1.33
N THR A 339 -0.48 -15.51 0.69
CA THR A 339 -0.85 -14.55 -0.34
C THR A 339 -0.91 -13.14 0.26
N ALA A 340 -0.35 -12.18 -0.45
CA ALA A 340 -0.27 -10.79 0.00
C ALA A 340 -0.09 -9.86 -1.18
N ALA A 341 -0.96 -8.87 -1.32
CA ALA A 341 -0.86 -7.87 -2.37
C ALA A 341 -0.88 -6.45 -1.80
N TYR A 342 -1.84 -5.62 -2.19
CA TYR A 342 -1.88 -4.21 -1.78
C TYR A 342 -2.00 -4.14 -0.26
N SER A 343 -1.31 -3.17 0.35
CA SER A 343 -1.34 -2.98 1.80
C SER A 343 -1.21 -1.53 2.18
N ASP A 344 -1.91 -1.13 3.23
CA ASP A 344 -1.86 0.23 3.76
C ASP A 344 -1.62 0.26 5.28
N LEU A 345 -0.87 1.26 5.73
CA LEU A 345 -0.49 1.48 7.11
C LEU A 345 -1.12 2.77 7.64
N THR A 346 -1.58 2.75 8.89
CA THR A 346 -1.97 3.98 9.60
C THR A 346 -1.43 3.96 11.04
N PRO A 347 -0.93 5.08 11.58
CA PRO A 347 -0.71 5.20 13.02
C PRO A 347 -2.04 5.11 13.78
N LEU A 348 -2.09 4.30 14.84
CA LEU A 348 -3.26 4.21 15.74
C LEU A 348 -3.04 5.01 17.03
N ASP A 349 -1.80 5.05 17.50
CA ASP A 349 -1.30 5.95 18.54
C ASP A 349 0.23 6.04 18.38
N ASN A 350 0.95 6.46 19.42
CA ASN A 350 2.40 6.62 19.36
C ASN A 350 3.15 5.29 19.16
N ASN A 351 2.59 4.17 19.61
CA ASN A 351 3.29 2.88 19.64
C ASN A 351 2.58 1.80 18.83
N ARG A 352 1.31 1.99 18.49
CA ARG A 352 0.48 1.02 17.78
C ARG A 352 0.19 1.45 16.35
N VAL A 353 0.27 0.47 15.45
CA VAL A 353 0.06 0.63 14.01
C VAL A 353 -1.08 -0.26 13.56
N GLY A 354 -1.89 0.24 12.63
CA GLY A 354 -2.90 -0.51 11.92
C GLY A 354 -2.40 -0.85 10.52
N LEU A 355 -2.63 -2.08 10.09
CA LEU A 355 -2.25 -2.59 8.77
C LEU A 355 -3.47 -3.25 8.14
N ILE A 356 -3.84 -2.80 6.95
CA ILE A 356 -4.84 -3.45 6.10
C ILE A 356 -4.15 -4.04 4.86
N TYR A 357 -4.54 -5.22 4.42
CA TYR A 357 -3.96 -5.82 3.22
C TYR A 357 -4.83 -6.88 2.57
N GLU A 358 -4.57 -7.13 1.29
CA GLU A 358 -5.21 -8.17 0.49
C GLU A 358 -4.55 -9.52 0.72
N THR A 359 -5.34 -10.56 0.99
CA THR A 359 -4.87 -11.92 1.26
C THR A 359 -5.97 -12.96 1.02
N GLY A 360 -5.79 -14.18 1.52
CA GLY A 360 -6.73 -15.29 1.40
C GLY A 360 -6.06 -16.63 1.16
N GLU A 361 -6.86 -17.70 1.15
CA GLU A 361 -6.42 -19.02 0.67
C GLU A 361 -6.01 -18.91 -0.81
N SER A 362 -6.84 -18.24 -1.59
CA SER A 362 -6.50 -17.65 -2.88
C SER A 362 -6.31 -16.14 -2.75
N LEU A 363 -5.47 -15.59 -3.63
CA LEU A 363 -5.24 -14.15 -3.63
C LEU A 363 -6.54 -13.41 -3.95
N TYR A 364 -6.87 -12.41 -3.12
CA TYR A 364 -8.09 -11.57 -3.17
C TYR A 364 -9.38 -12.20 -2.62
N ASP A 365 -9.30 -13.32 -1.89
CA ASP A 365 -10.48 -13.82 -1.17
C ASP A 365 -10.89 -12.85 -0.05
N GLU A 366 -9.93 -12.15 0.54
CA GLU A 366 -10.15 -11.28 1.69
C GLU A 366 -9.29 -10.02 1.66
N ILE A 367 -9.83 -8.97 2.29
CA ILE A 367 -9.05 -7.85 2.82
C ILE A 367 -9.15 -7.97 4.34
N VAL A 368 -8.00 -8.06 5.00
CA VAL A 368 -7.91 -8.21 6.45
C VAL A 368 -7.22 -7.02 7.08
N PHE A 369 -7.54 -6.77 8.34
CA PHE A 369 -6.90 -5.79 9.21
C PHE A 369 -6.20 -6.50 10.35
N CYS A 370 -5.03 -6.00 10.74
CA CYS A 370 -4.44 -6.28 12.05
C CYS A 370 -3.86 -5.00 12.66
N SER A 371 -3.63 -5.03 13.97
CA SER A 371 -2.87 -4.01 14.66
C SER A 371 -1.83 -4.62 15.58
N PHE A 372 -0.75 -3.88 15.82
CA PHE A 372 0.38 -4.33 16.62
C PHE A 372 1.18 -3.14 17.12
N GLU A 373 1.88 -3.32 18.23
CA GLU A 373 3.01 -2.48 18.61
C GLU A 373 4.30 -3.01 17.97
N LEU A 374 5.23 -2.12 17.62
CA LEU A 374 6.50 -2.57 17.01
C LEU A 374 7.30 -3.52 17.93
N SER A 375 7.14 -3.38 19.25
CA SER A 375 7.76 -4.25 20.27
C SER A 375 7.11 -5.62 20.39
N GLU A 376 5.89 -5.81 19.89
CA GLU A 376 5.20 -7.11 19.87
C GLU A 376 5.70 -8.00 18.72
N LEU A 377 6.41 -7.42 17.75
CA LEU A 377 6.83 -8.11 16.54
C LEU A 377 8.24 -8.70 16.65
N GLU A 378 8.43 -9.83 15.97
CA GLU A 378 9.74 -10.45 15.81
C GLU A 378 10.47 -9.88 14.60
N TRP A 379 11.50 -9.08 14.88
CA TRP A 379 12.32 -8.45 13.86
C TRP A 379 13.62 -9.22 13.65
N ALA A 380 13.99 -9.40 12.39
CA ALA A 380 15.32 -9.82 11.98
C ALA A 380 16.15 -8.62 11.54
N ASP A 381 17.46 -8.65 11.83
CA ASP A 381 18.42 -7.63 11.42
C ASP A 381 18.91 -7.86 9.98
N GLY A 382 19.20 -6.76 9.30
CA GLY A 382 19.74 -6.76 7.94
C GLY A 382 18.69 -6.74 6.83
N ALA A 383 19.18 -6.62 5.60
CA ALA A 383 18.35 -6.66 4.40
C ALA A 383 17.83 -8.09 4.14
N TYR A 384 16.57 -8.18 3.68
CA TYR A 384 15.91 -9.43 3.29
C TYR A 384 16.23 -9.84 1.84
#